data_AF-Q3SZJ1-F1
#
_entry.id   AF-Q3SZJ1-F1
#
_cell.length_a   1.000
_cell.length_b   1.000
_cell.length_c   1.000
_cell.angle_alpha   90.00
_cell.angle_beta   90.00
_cell.angle_gamma   90.00
#
_symmetry.space_group_name_H-M   'P 1'
#
loop_
_entity.id
_entity.type
_entity.pdbx_description
1 polymer ?
#
loop_
_entity_poly.entity_id
_entity_poly.type
_entity_poly.pdbx_seq_one_letter_code
_entity_poly.pdbx_strand_id
1 'polypeptide(L)'
;MRWGLRPRGPGEAALAAAWNLWVPPRLPCRPRWRGTTGSLLVRSVTGASNQPQNSSNGSYRDTVLLPQTSFPMKLLGRQQPDTELEIQQKCGFSELYSWQRERKVKAEFCLHDGPPYANGDPHVGHALNKILKDIANRYHMMRGSKIHFVPGWDCHGLPIEIKVLSELGGKAQNLSAMEIREKARSFAKAAIEKQKLSFIRWGIMADWNNCYYTFDGRYEAKQLRIFYQMYDKGLIYRSYKPVFWSPSSRTALAEAELEYNPEHISRSVYVKFPLLKPSPKLASLLDGSSPVSFLVWTTQPWTIPANQAVCYMPESKYAVVKCSSSGDLYILGADKVTSVASTLGTTFEVISTFSGVDLENGSCAHPLISERESPLLPANHVTMTKGTGLVHTAPAHGMEDYSVAAQHNLSTDCLVNEDGVFTDAAGPELQNKAVLKEGTDAVIMMLQAAKNLLKEEKLVHSYPYDWRTKKPVVIRASKQWFVNITDIKTTAKELLKKKKK
;
A
#
# COMPACT_ATOMS: atom_id res chain seq x y z
N MET A 1 -29.30 0.01 43.42
CA MET A 1 -30.58 -0.73 43.52
C MET A 1 -30.78 -1.53 42.23
N ARG A 2 -31.25 -2.77 42.36
CA ARG A 2 -31.31 -3.82 41.32
C ARG A 2 -32.49 -3.68 40.36
N TRP A 3 -32.42 -4.51 39.29
CA TRP A 3 -33.48 -5.06 38.40
C TRP A 3 -33.75 -4.27 37.10
N GLY A 4 -33.85 -4.85 35.91
CA GLY A 4 -33.81 -6.26 35.49
C GLY A 4 -33.98 -6.39 33.96
N LEU A 5 -33.41 -7.45 33.39
CA LEU A 5 -33.51 -7.88 31.99
C LEU A 5 -34.89 -8.49 31.67
N ARG A 6 -35.50 -8.15 30.52
CA ARG A 6 -36.35 -9.05 29.71
C ARG A 6 -36.33 -8.66 28.21
N PRO A 7 -36.31 -9.63 27.29
CA PRO A 7 -36.36 -9.39 25.84
C PRO A 7 -37.81 -9.37 25.33
N ARG A 8 -38.13 -8.52 24.35
CA ARG A 8 -39.35 -8.63 23.54
C ARG A 8 -38.95 -8.81 22.08
N GLY A 9 -39.13 -10.03 21.57
CA GLY A 9 -39.23 -10.31 20.14
C GLY A 9 -40.60 -9.89 19.59
N PRO A 10 -40.76 -9.77 18.27
CA PRO A 10 -42.02 -9.37 17.64
C PRO A 10 -43.03 -10.53 17.69
N GLY A 11 -44.30 -10.17 17.91
CA GLY A 11 -45.42 -11.09 18.13
C GLY A 11 -45.88 -11.87 16.90
N GLU A 12 -46.56 -12.98 17.17
CA GLU A 12 -47.08 -14.00 16.24
C GLU A 12 -48.11 -13.51 15.20
N ALA A 13 -48.39 -12.21 15.09
CA ALA A 13 -49.33 -11.67 14.11
C ALA A 13 -48.69 -11.33 12.74
N ALA A 14 -47.36 -11.42 12.58
CA ALA A 14 -46.67 -11.08 11.33
C ALA A 14 -46.28 -12.29 10.45
N LEU A 15 -46.54 -13.53 10.90
CA LEU A 15 -46.14 -14.75 10.18
C LEU A 15 -47.27 -15.43 9.39
N ALA A 16 -48.53 -14.97 9.50
CA ALA A 16 -49.67 -15.58 8.82
C ALA A 16 -50.02 -14.96 7.45
N ALA A 17 -49.33 -13.90 7.00
CA ALA A 17 -49.64 -13.21 5.73
C ALA A 17 -48.76 -13.60 4.54
N ALA A 18 -47.81 -14.55 4.69
CA ALA A 18 -46.82 -14.88 3.67
C ALA A 18 -47.04 -16.22 2.93
N TRP A 19 -48.23 -16.85 3.06
CA TRP A 19 -48.50 -18.19 2.49
C TRP A 19 -49.43 -18.23 1.26
N ASN A 20 -49.87 -17.10 0.70
CA ASN A 20 -50.82 -17.08 -0.42
C ASN A 20 -50.33 -16.38 -1.70
N LEU A 21 -49.06 -16.52 -2.08
CA LEU A 21 -48.56 -16.01 -3.38
C LEU A 21 -47.52 -16.91 -4.06
N TRP A 22 -47.70 -18.24 -4.03
CA TRP A 22 -46.92 -19.18 -4.86
C TRP A 22 -47.86 -20.12 -5.61
N VAL A 23 -48.33 -19.70 -6.78
CA VAL A 23 -48.90 -20.59 -7.81
C VAL A 23 -47.91 -20.61 -8.97
N PRO A 24 -47.35 -21.76 -9.39
CA PRO A 24 -46.48 -21.82 -10.56
C PRO A 24 -47.33 -21.69 -11.83
N PRO A 25 -46.88 -20.93 -12.86
CA PRO A 25 -47.62 -20.85 -14.12
C PRO A 25 -47.57 -22.19 -14.87
N ARG A 26 -48.72 -22.61 -15.43
CA ARG A 26 -48.83 -23.77 -16.31
C ARG A 26 -48.07 -23.50 -17.62
N LEU A 27 -47.14 -24.39 -17.98
CA LEU A 27 -46.46 -24.39 -19.28
C LEU A 27 -47.42 -24.86 -20.40
N PRO A 28 -47.44 -24.20 -21.58
CA PRO A 28 -48.18 -24.72 -22.72
C PRO A 28 -47.34 -25.79 -23.46
N CYS A 29 -47.96 -26.95 -23.71
CA CYS A 29 -47.43 -28.01 -24.56
C CYS A 29 -47.15 -27.52 -25.99
N ARG A 30 -45.98 -27.84 -26.55
CA ARG A 30 -45.67 -27.72 -27.99
C ARG A 30 -44.73 -28.85 -28.48
N PRO A 31 -44.66 -29.11 -29.79
CA PRO A 31 -44.73 -30.46 -30.34
C PRO A 31 -43.40 -31.17 -30.56
N ARG A 32 -43.53 -32.50 -30.63
CA ARG A 32 -42.52 -33.55 -30.79
C ARG A 32 -41.71 -33.40 -32.09
N TRP A 33 -40.39 -33.23 -31.98
CA TRP A 33 -39.45 -33.41 -33.10
C TRP A 33 -39.09 -34.90 -33.23
N ARG A 34 -39.25 -35.47 -34.43
CA ARG A 34 -38.78 -36.83 -34.78
C ARG A 34 -37.33 -36.74 -35.24
N GLY A 35 -36.41 -37.36 -34.50
CA GLY A 35 -35.06 -37.68 -34.93
C GLY A 35 -34.91 -39.20 -35.02
N THR A 36 -34.43 -39.67 -36.17
CA THR A 36 -34.17 -41.06 -36.53
C THR A 36 -33.15 -41.73 -35.61
N THR A 37 -33.47 -42.90 -35.07
CA THR A 37 -32.59 -43.77 -34.30
C THR A 37 -31.66 -44.56 -35.23
N GLY A 38 -30.39 -44.18 -35.30
CA GLY A 38 -29.31 -45.08 -35.70
C GLY A 38 -28.64 -45.63 -34.43
N SER A 39 -28.70 -46.94 -34.21
CA SER A 39 -28.04 -47.58 -33.08
C SER A 39 -26.54 -47.66 -33.32
N LEU A 40 -25.75 -47.17 -32.37
CA LEU A 40 -24.33 -47.48 -32.25
C LEU A 40 -24.15 -48.26 -30.96
N LEU A 41 -23.88 -49.56 -31.10
CA LEU A 41 -23.48 -50.44 -30.01
C LEU A 41 -22.16 -49.94 -29.43
N VAL A 42 -22.18 -49.50 -28.18
CA VAL A 42 -20.96 -49.29 -27.39
C VAL A 42 -20.84 -50.45 -26.40
N ARG A 43 -19.81 -51.27 -26.60
CA ARG A 43 -19.39 -52.34 -25.66
C ARG A 43 -19.08 -51.74 -24.29
N SER A 44 -19.72 -52.26 -23.25
CA SER A 44 -19.38 -51.95 -21.86
C SER A 44 -18.02 -52.55 -21.49
N VAL A 45 -17.07 -51.72 -21.11
CA VAL A 45 -15.84 -52.15 -20.42
C VAL A 45 -16.17 -52.20 -18.93
N THR A 46 -16.17 -53.41 -18.36
CA THR A 46 -16.42 -53.69 -16.95
C THR A 46 -15.22 -53.22 -16.11
N GLY A 47 -15.38 -52.09 -15.41
CA GLY A 47 -14.49 -51.65 -14.33
C GLY A 47 -14.89 -52.33 -13.02
N ALA A 48 -13.90 -52.92 -12.35
CA ALA A 48 -14.04 -53.78 -11.17
C ALA A 48 -14.87 -53.17 -10.03
N SER A 49 -15.97 -53.82 -9.68
CA SER A 49 -16.72 -53.59 -8.46
C SER A 49 -16.11 -54.41 -7.31
N ASN A 50 -15.41 -53.75 -6.38
CA ASN A 50 -15.22 -54.32 -5.04
C ASN A 50 -16.50 -54.10 -4.23
N GLN A 51 -17.47 -55.00 -4.38
CA GLN A 51 -18.49 -55.25 -3.37
C GLN A 51 -18.45 -56.74 -3.01
N PRO A 52 -18.55 -57.10 -1.71
CA PRO A 52 -18.70 -58.49 -1.32
C PRO A 52 -20.04 -59.00 -1.86
N GLN A 53 -20.00 -60.14 -2.56
CA GLN A 53 -21.20 -60.85 -3.00
C GLN A 53 -21.95 -61.37 -1.78
N ASN A 54 -22.90 -60.58 -1.26
CA ASN A 54 -23.92 -61.09 -0.35
C ASN A 54 -25.04 -61.72 -1.18
N SER A 55 -25.03 -63.05 -1.23
CA SER A 55 -26.09 -63.89 -1.79
C SER A 55 -27.28 -63.96 -0.83
N SER A 56 -28.13 -62.93 -0.84
CA SER A 56 -29.52 -63.01 -0.38
C SER A 56 -30.37 -61.98 -1.12
N ASN A 57 -30.92 -62.38 -2.28
CA ASN A 57 -31.94 -61.60 -2.96
C ASN A 57 -33.24 -61.65 -2.13
N GLY A 58 -33.45 -60.62 -1.31
CA GLY A 58 -34.70 -60.46 -0.56
C GLY A 58 -35.90 -60.35 -1.51
N SER A 59 -36.95 -61.12 -1.23
CA SER A 59 -38.21 -61.25 -2.00
C SER A 59 -38.88 -59.92 -2.40
N TYR A 60 -38.60 -58.83 -1.67
CA TYR A 60 -39.22 -57.52 -1.87
C TYR A 60 -38.31 -56.48 -2.53
N ARG A 61 -37.08 -56.82 -2.96
CA ARG A 61 -36.16 -55.84 -3.58
C ARG A 61 -36.77 -55.20 -4.82
N ASP A 62 -37.48 -55.98 -5.62
CA ASP A 62 -38.07 -55.54 -6.88
C ASP A 62 -39.45 -54.86 -6.68
N THR A 63 -40.01 -54.90 -5.46
CA THR A 63 -41.25 -54.18 -5.12
C THR A 63 -41.00 -52.77 -4.59
N VAL A 64 -39.75 -52.40 -4.31
CA VAL A 64 -39.36 -51.08 -3.82
C VAL A 64 -38.90 -50.19 -4.98
N LEU A 65 -39.59 -49.06 -5.18
CA LEU A 65 -39.23 -48.05 -6.19
C LEU A 65 -38.05 -47.21 -5.72
N LEU A 66 -36.83 -47.74 -5.91
CA LEU A 66 -35.61 -47.00 -5.63
C LEU A 66 -35.34 -45.91 -6.68
N PRO A 67 -34.74 -44.77 -6.31
CA PRO A 67 -34.28 -43.78 -7.28
C PRO A 67 -33.28 -44.38 -8.27
N GLN A 68 -33.57 -44.28 -9.56
CA GLN A 68 -32.67 -44.70 -10.64
C GLN A 68 -32.11 -43.46 -11.34
N THR A 69 -30.78 -43.36 -11.42
CA THR A 69 -30.11 -42.27 -12.12
C THR A 69 -28.82 -42.73 -12.76
N SER A 70 -28.53 -42.21 -13.96
CA SER A 70 -27.22 -42.33 -14.61
C SER A 70 -26.24 -41.27 -14.13
N PHE A 71 -26.66 -40.35 -13.24
CA PHE A 71 -25.80 -39.32 -12.68
C PHE A 71 -24.76 -39.96 -11.75
N PRO A 72 -23.46 -39.83 -12.04
CA PRO A 72 -22.42 -40.45 -11.23
C PRO A 72 -22.36 -39.80 -9.86
N MET A 73 -22.19 -40.60 -8.80
CA MET A 73 -22.04 -40.09 -7.43
C MET A 73 -20.77 -39.24 -7.27
N LYS A 74 -19.71 -39.58 -7.99
CA LYS A 74 -18.43 -38.87 -8.00
C LYS A 74 -17.71 -39.10 -9.32
N LEU A 75 -17.06 -38.06 -9.83
CA LEU A 75 -16.09 -38.17 -10.92
C LEU A 75 -14.69 -38.31 -10.30
N LEU A 76 -13.89 -39.24 -10.80
CA LEU A 76 -12.55 -39.54 -10.24
C LEU A 76 -11.44 -39.09 -11.19
N GLY A 77 -10.38 -38.51 -10.61
CA GLY A 77 -9.17 -38.15 -11.34
C GLY A 77 -9.44 -37.20 -12.51
N ARG A 78 -8.99 -37.57 -13.71
CA ARG A 78 -9.14 -36.75 -14.93
C ARG A 78 -10.55 -36.66 -15.46
N GLN A 79 -11.46 -37.56 -15.06
CA GLN A 79 -12.85 -37.51 -15.52
C GLN A 79 -13.53 -36.19 -15.16
N GLN A 80 -13.21 -35.61 -14.01
CA GLN A 80 -13.79 -34.33 -13.60
C GLN A 80 -13.42 -33.17 -14.54
N PRO A 81 -12.14 -32.81 -14.74
CA PRO A 81 -11.78 -31.70 -15.63
C PRO A 81 -12.16 -31.95 -17.09
N ASP A 82 -12.19 -33.21 -17.54
CA ASP A 82 -12.62 -33.59 -18.89
C ASP A 82 -14.14 -33.37 -19.06
N THR A 83 -14.95 -33.81 -18.10
CA THR A 83 -16.40 -33.57 -18.10
C THR A 83 -16.73 -32.07 -17.97
N GLU A 84 -15.99 -31.31 -17.17
CA GLU A 84 -16.17 -29.84 -17.11
C GLU A 84 -15.92 -29.19 -18.48
N LEU A 85 -14.87 -29.59 -19.18
CA LEU A 85 -14.55 -29.07 -20.51
C LEU A 85 -15.65 -29.44 -21.52
N GLU A 86 -16.12 -30.69 -21.46
CA GLU A 86 -17.24 -31.16 -22.27
C GLU A 86 -18.52 -30.34 -22.00
N ILE A 87 -18.83 -30.06 -20.73
CA ILE A 87 -19.96 -29.21 -20.34
C ILE A 87 -19.80 -27.79 -20.89
N GLN A 88 -18.61 -27.19 -20.77
CA GLN A 88 -18.35 -25.84 -21.27
C GLN A 88 -18.61 -25.74 -22.78
N GLN A 89 -18.17 -26.75 -23.54
CA GLN A 89 -18.38 -26.83 -24.99
C GLN A 89 -19.85 -27.08 -25.33
N LYS A 90 -20.48 -28.09 -24.72
CA LYS A 90 -21.88 -28.45 -24.99
C LYS A 90 -22.87 -27.34 -24.62
N CYS A 91 -22.59 -26.61 -23.55
CA CYS A 91 -23.44 -25.52 -23.08
C CYS A 91 -23.11 -24.16 -23.70
N GLY A 92 -22.15 -24.08 -24.64
CA GLY A 92 -21.83 -22.86 -25.36
C GLY A 92 -21.33 -21.72 -24.48
N PHE A 93 -20.39 -22.01 -23.57
CA PHE A 93 -19.86 -20.99 -22.66
C PHE A 93 -19.18 -19.83 -23.41
N SER A 94 -18.58 -20.09 -24.57
CA SER A 94 -17.97 -19.08 -25.45
C SER A 94 -19.01 -18.12 -26.03
N GLU A 95 -20.21 -18.61 -26.35
CA GLU A 95 -21.29 -17.82 -26.95
C GLU A 95 -22.23 -17.21 -25.89
N LEU A 96 -22.10 -17.62 -24.63
CA LEU A 96 -23.01 -17.20 -23.57
C LEU A 96 -23.08 -15.67 -23.40
N TYR A 97 -21.93 -14.99 -23.52
CA TYR A 97 -21.89 -13.53 -23.41
C TYR A 97 -22.59 -12.84 -24.58
N SER A 98 -22.32 -13.24 -25.83
CA SER A 98 -22.98 -12.64 -27.00
C SER A 98 -24.48 -12.92 -26.99
N TRP A 99 -24.86 -14.17 -26.71
CA TRP A 99 -26.26 -14.58 -26.58
C TRP A 99 -27.03 -13.70 -25.58
N GLN A 100 -26.48 -13.45 -24.39
CA GLN A 100 -27.21 -12.65 -23.41
C GLN A 100 -27.33 -11.17 -23.82
N ARG A 101 -26.36 -10.62 -24.58
CA ARG A 101 -26.43 -9.24 -25.11
C ARG A 101 -27.56 -9.08 -26.14
N GLU A 102 -27.90 -10.12 -26.88
CA GLU A 102 -28.95 -10.13 -27.90
C GLU A 102 -30.38 -10.22 -27.34
N ARG A 103 -30.55 -10.60 -26.07
CA ARG A 103 -31.86 -10.69 -25.41
C ARG A 103 -32.64 -9.37 -25.55
N LYS A 104 -33.96 -9.40 -25.71
CA LYS A 104 -34.78 -8.16 -25.80
C LYS A 104 -35.13 -7.58 -24.42
N VAL A 105 -34.10 -7.32 -23.61
CA VAL A 105 -34.18 -6.77 -22.25
C VAL A 105 -33.69 -5.31 -22.25
N LYS A 106 -34.40 -4.42 -21.54
CA LYS A 106 -34.02 -3.01 -21.41
C LYS A 106 -33.08 -2.72 -20.24
N ALA A 107 -33.20 -3.46 -19.14
CA ALA A 107 -32.36 -3.26 -17.95
C ALA A 107 -30.94 -3.76 -18.22
N GLU A 108 -29.93 -2.92 -17.97
CA GLU A 108 -28.52 -3.27 -18.08
C GLU A 108 -27.85 -3.18 -16.71
N PHE A 109 -27.06 -4.19 -16.38
CA PHE A 109 -26.17 -4.22 -15.23
C PHE A 109 -24.73 -4.18 -15.75
N CYS A 110 -24.03 -3.09 -15.45
CA CYS A 110 -22.64 -2.90 -15.83
C CYS A 110 -21.74 -3.15 -14.62
N LEU A 111 -20.86 -4.14 -14.74
CA LEU A 111 -19.81 -4.41 -13.76
C LEU A 111 -18.48 -4.05 -14.40
N HIS A 112 -17.80 -3.03 -13.86
CA HIS A 112 -16.49 -2.64 -14.36
C HIS A 112 -15.42 -3.58 -13.78
N ASP A 113 -14.65 -4.22 -14.65
CA ASP A 113 -13.56 -5.09 -14.25
C ASP A 113 -12.34 -4.26 -13.87
N GLY A 114 -11.87 -4.37 -12.61
CA GLY A 114 -10.55 -3.88 -12.24
C GLY A 114 -9.46 -4.69 -12.98
N PRO A 115 -8.59 -4.04 -13.77
CA PRO A 115 -7.67 -4.74 -14.66
C PRO A 115 -6.54 -5.40 -13.86
N PRO A 116 -6.32 -6.73 -13.92
CA PRO A 116 -5.13 -7.35 -13.36
C PRO A 116 -3.86 -6.87 -14.07
N TYR A 117 -2.74 -6.87 -13.33
CA TYR A 117 -1.42 -6.64 -13.92
C TYR A 117 -1.04 -7.78 -14.86
N ALA A 118 -0.63 -7.43 -16.08
CA ALA A 118 -0.15 -8.34 -17.11
C ALA A 118 1.30 -8.79 -16.85
N ASN A 119 1.56 -9.34 -15.67
CA ASN A 119 2.93 -9.61 -15.22
C ASN A 119 3.27 -11.09 -15.03
N GLY A 120 2.32 -12.03 -15.10
CA GLY A 120 2.60 -13.45 -14.85
C GLY A 120 1.36 -14.33 -14.81
N ASP A 121 1.51 -15.56 -14.32
CA ASP A 121 0.45 -16.55 -14.29
C ASP A 121 -0.65 -16.21 -13.25
N PRO A 122 -1.91 -16.59 -13.50
CA PRO A 122 -2.98 -16.46 -12.50
C PRO A 122 -2.71 -17.26 -11.23
N HIS A 123 -3.27 -16.80 -10.11
CA HIS A 123 -3.21 -17.45 -8.80
C HIS A 123 -4.59 -17.45 -8.15
N VAL A 124 -4.75 -18.07 -6.98
CA VAL A 124 -6.05 -18.24 -6.31
C VAL A 124 -6.75 -16.90 -6.03
N GLY A 125 -6.00 -15.82 -5.79
CA GLY A 125 -6.56 -14.47 -5.65
C GLY A 125 -7.25 -13.97 -6.92
N HIS A 126 -6.68 -14.26 -8.10
CA HIS A 126 -7.34 -13.98 -9.38
C HIS A 126 -8.62 -14.81 -9.53
N ALA A 127 -8.58 -16.10 -9.17
CA ALA A 127 -9.74 -16.98 -9.23
C ALA A 127 -10.88 -16.46 -8.33
N LEU A 128 -10.58 -16.14 -7.07
CA LEU A 128 -11.54 -15.57 -6.13
C LEU A 128 -12.18 -14.29 -6.71
N ASN A 129 -11.37 -13.36 -7.21
CA ASN A 129 -11.88 -12.10 -7.75
C ASN A 129 -12.78 -12.30 -8.98
N LYS A 130 -12.34 -13.12 -9.95
CA LYS A 130 -13.07 -13.32 -11.21
C LYS A 130 -14.35 -14.14 -11.00
N ILE A 131 -14.29 -15.20 -10.20
CA ILE A 131 -15.45 -16.05 -9.92
C ILE A 131 -16.53 -15.27 -9.17
N LEU A 132 -16.17 -14.43 -8.18
CA LEU A 132 -17.17 -13.59 -7.48
C LEU A 132 -17.88 -12.60 -8.41
N LYS A 133 -17.13 -11.97 -9.34
CA LYS A 133 -17.71 -11.09 -10.35
C LYS A 133 -18.66 -11.86 -11.29
N ASP A 134 -18.27 -13.06 -11.70
CA ASP A 134 -19.09 -13.92 -12.57
C ASP A 134 -20.38 -14.38 -11.87
N ILE A 135 -20.31 -14.76 -10.58
CA ILE A 135 -21.50 -15.07 -9.77
C ILE A 135 -22.47 -13.88 -9.76
N ALA A 136 -21.97 -12.66 -9.50
CA ALA A 136 -22.81 -11.46 -9.52
C ALA A 136 -23.43 -11.20 -10.89
N ASN A 137 -22.63 -11.31 -11.97
CA ASN A 137 -23.11 -11.15 -13.34
C ASN A 137 -24.20 -12.17 -13.68
N ARG A 138 -23.99 -13.45 -13.37
CA ARG A 138 -24.97 -14.51 -13.61
C ARG A 138 -26.24 -14.30 -12.78
N TYR A 139 -26.12 -13.89 -11.53
CA TYR A 139 -27.26 -13.55 -10.68
C TYR A 139 -28.12 -12.44 -11.31
N HIS A 140 -27.51 -11.31 -11.71
CA HIS A 140 -28.24 -10.22 -12.36
C HIS A 140 -28.82 -10.63 -13.72
N MET A 141 -28.12 -11.48 -14.47
CA MET A 141 -28.60 -12.02 -15.74
C MET A 141 -29.87 -12.86 -15.58
N MET A 142 -29.89 -13.72 -14.57
CA MET A 142 -31.03 -14.56 -14.20
C MET A 142 -32.19 -13.74 -13.65
N ARG A 143 -31.91 -12.61 -12.99
CA ARG A 143 -32.90 -11.61 -12.56
C ARG A 143 -33.47 -10.76 -13.69
N GLY A 144 -33.03 -10.98 -14.92
CA GLY A 144 -33.60 -10.35 -16.10
C GLY A 144 -32.87 -9.10 -16.58
N SER A 145 -31.64 -8.84 -16.15
CA SER A 145 -30.79 -7.77 -16.71
C SER A 145 -29.89 -8.30 -17.83
N LYS A 146 -29.49 -7.41 -18.76
CA LYS A 146 -28.32 -7.60 -19.62
C LYS A 146 -27.06 -7.31 -18.83
N ILE A 147 -25.99 -8.04 -19.13
CA ILE A 147 -24.69 -7.86 -18.47
C ILE A 147 -23.74 -7.14 -19.41
N HIS A 148 -23.16 -6.05 -18.92
CA HIS A 148 -22.00 -5.40 -19.53
C HIS A 148 -20.78 -5.70 -18.65
N PHE A 149 -19.93 -6.62 -19.10
CA PHE A 149 -18.71 -7.02 -18.39
C PHE A 149 -17.58 -7.23 -19.40
N VAL A 150 -16.67 -6.26 -19.43
CA VAL A 150 -15.53 -6.21 -20.35
C VAL A 150 -14.25 -6.36 -19.53
N PRO A 151 -13.51 -7.46 -19.69
CA PRO A 151 -12.22 -7.64 -19.02
C PRO A 151 -11.19 -6.64 -19.54
N GLY A 152 -10.22 -6.29 -18.70
CA GLY A 152 -9.05 -5.54 -19.17
C GLY A 152 -7.78 -5.85 -18.41
N TRP A 153 -6.67 -5.26 -18.85
CA TRP A 153 -5.36 -5.50 -18.28
C TRP A 153 -4.55 -4.23 -18.09
N ASP A 154 -3.84 -4.19 -16.97
CA ASP A 154 -2.83 -3.17 -16.69
C ASP A 154 -1.49 -3.66 -17.24
N CYS A 155 -0.97 -2.93 -18.20
CA CYS A 155 0.14 -3.33 -19.07
C CYS A 155 1.33 -2.38 -18.95
N HIS A 156 1.25 -1.38 -18.08
CA HIS A 156 2.30 -0.41 -17.85
C HIS A 156 2.90 -0.57 -16.45
N GLY A 157 3.97 0.18 -16.19
CA GLY A 157 4.55 0.33 -14.88
C GLY A 157 5.75 -0.57 -14.61
N LEU A 158 6.46 -0.21 -13.53
CA LEU A 158 7.74 -0.79 -13.16
C LEU A 158 7.72 -2.32 -12.92
N PRO A 159 6.62 -2.98 -12.46
CA PRO A 159 6.62 -4.44 -12.30
C PRO A 159 6.89 -5.22 -13.59
N ILE A 160 6.43 -4.70 -14.74
CA ILE A 160 6.69 -5.33 -16.05
C ILE A 160 8.12 -5.03 -16.47
N GLU A 161 8.57 -3.78 -16.32
CA GLU A 161 9.95 -3.39 -16.64
C GLU A 161 10.96 -4.20 -15.83
N ILE A 162 10.78 -4.36 -14.51
CA ILE A 162 11.68 -5.15 -13.67
C ILE A 162 11.73 -6.61 -14.12
N LYS A 163 10.58 -7.23 -14.45
CA LYS A 163 10.56 -8.61 -14.93
C LYS A 163 11.36 -8.75 -16.23
N VAL A 164 11.13 -7.85 -17.18
CA VAL A 164 11.88 -7.79 -18.44
C VAL A 164 13.38 -7.59 -18.19
N LEU A 165 13.75 -6.62 -17.35
CA LEU A 165 15.14 -6.35 -17.00
C LEU A 165 15.81 -7.54 -16.29
N SER A 166 15.07 -8.25 -15.42
CA SER A 166 15.57 -9.43 -14.71
C SER A 166 15.82 -10.61 -15.65
N GLU A 167 14.96 -10.82 -16.66
CA GLU A 167 15.16 -11.85 -17.69
C GLU A 167 16.32 -11.52 -18.63
N LEU A 168 16.58 -10.23 -18.87
CA LEU A 168 17.67 -9.76 -19.73
C LEU A 168 19.04 -9.73 -19.01
N GLY A 169 19.04 -9.63 -17.68
CA GLY A 169 20.26 -9.56 -16.86
C GLY A 169 21.16 -8.40 -17.27
N GLY A 170 22.48 -8.62 -17.31
CA GLY A 170 23.47 -7.59 -17.69
C GLY A 170 23.30 -7.01 -19.10
N LYS A 171 22.54 -7.66 -19.98
CA LYS A 171 22.25 -7.16 -21.34
C LYS A 171 21.29 -5.97 -21.33
N ALA A 172 20.59 -5.73 -20.22
CA ALA A 172 19.66 -4.63 -20.08
C ALA A 172 20.33 -3.24 -20.09
N GLN A 173 21.57 -3.13 -19.64
CA GLN A 173 22.27 -1.84 -19.54
C GLN A 173 22.56 -1.19 -20.90
N ASN A 174 22.52 -1.97 -21.99
CA ASN A 174 22.85 -1.52 -23.34
C ASN A 174 21.60 -1.28 -24.23
N LEU A 175 20.39 -1.46 -23.68
CA LEU A 175 19.16 -1.30 -24.46
C LEU A 175 18.66 0.15 -24.44
N SER A 176 18.18 0.63 -25.58
CA SER A 176 17.46 1.88 -25.68
C SER A 176 16.08 1.80 -24.99
N ALA A 177 15.53 2.96 -24.61
CA ALA A 177 14.21 3.04 -24.02
C ALA A 177 13.10 2.47 -24.92
N MET A 178 13.26 2.56 -26.25
CA MET A 178 12.31 1.98 -27.20
C MET A 178 12.35 0.45 -27.19
N GLU A 179 13.54 -0.14 -27.19
CA GLU A 179 13.70 -1.60 -27.12
C GLU A 179 13.17 -2.17 -25.80
N ILE A 180 13.38 -1.47 -24.68
CA ILE A 180 12.83 -1.85 -23.38
C ILE A 180 11.29 -1.86 -23.43
N ARG A 181 10.67 -0.82 -24.00
CA ARG A 181 9.20 -0.73 -24.15
C ARG A 181 8.64 -1.80 -25.07
N GLU A 182 9.32 -2.14 -26.16
CA GLU A 182 8.89 -3.21 -27.07
C GLU A 182 8.95 -4.59 -26.38
N LYS A 183 10.01 -4.85 -25.62
CA LYS A 183 10.14 -6.08 -24.82
C LYS A 183 9.08 -6.15 -23.73
N ALA A 184 8.83 -5.05 -23.02
CA ALA A 184 7.75 -4.95 -22.03
C ALA A 184 6.37 -5.20 -22.63
N ARG A 185 6.09 -4.63 -23.81
CA ARG A 185 4.83 -4.88 -24.54
C ARG A 185 4.69 -6.34 -24.94
N SER A 186 5.77 -6.98 -25.40
CA SER A 186 5.78 -8.39 -25.80
C SER A 186 5.54 -9.32 -24.61
N PHE A 187 6.20 -9.03 -23.49
CA PHE A 187 5.99 -9.74 -22.23
C PHE A 187 4.54 -9.62 -21.73
N ALA A 188 4.01 -8.40 -21.71
CA ALA A 188 2.63 -8.14 -21.29
C ALA A 188 1.62 -8.91 -22.17
N LYS A 189 1.81 -8.92 -23.50
CA LYS A 189 0.96 -9.71 -24.42
C LYS A 189 0.98 -11.20 -24.10
N ALA A 190 2.15 -11.78 -23.87
CA ALA A 190 2.27 -13.19 -23.50
C ALA A 190 1.58 -13.51 -22.16
N ALA A 191 1.72 -12.64 -21.16
CA ALA A 191 1.05 -12.78 -19.87
C ALA A 191 -0.48 -12.66 -20.01
N ILE A 192 -0.96 -11.68 -20.78
CA ILE A 192 -2.39 -11.48 -21.07
C ILE A 192 -3.01 -12.76 -21.64
N GLU A 193 -2.38 -13.37 -22.65
CA GLU A 193 -2.93 -14.57 -23.29
C GLU A 193 -3.05 -15.74 -22.30
N LYS A 194 -2.02 -15.98 -21.49
CA LYS A 194 -2.07 -17.02 -20.45
C LYS A 194 -3.18 -16.77 -19.42
N GLN A 195 -3.29 -15.53 -18.94
CA GLN A 195 -4.32 -15.14 -17.99
C GLN A 195 -5.73 -15.26 -18.59
N LYS A 196 -5.92 -14.77 -19.82
CA LYS A 196 -7.16 -14.85 -20.58
C LYS A 196 -7.62 -16.30 -20.75
N LEU A 197 -6.73 -17.20 -21.17
CA LEU A 197 -7.04 -18.62 -21.35
C LEU A 197 -7.49 -19.28 -20.03
N SER A 198 -6.84 -18.94 -18.92
CA SER A 198 -7.22 -19.46 -17.60
C SER A 198 -8.59 -18.93 -17.15
N PHE A 199 -8.87 -17.65 -17.36
CA PHE A 199 -10.16 -17.06 -17.00
C PHE A 199 -11.31 -17.63 -17.86
N ILE A 200 -11.06 -17.87 -19.15
CA ILE A 200 -12.00 -18.59 -20.02
C ILE A 200 -12.22 -20.01 -19.51
N ARG A 201 -11.16 -20.73 -19.14
CA ARG A 201 -11.27 -22.10 -18.59
C ARG A 201 -12.02 -22.16 -17.26
N TRP A 202 -11.99 -21.09 -16.45
CA TRP A 202 -12.83 -20.97 -15.25
C TRP A 202 -14.32 -20.72 -15.54
N GLY A 203 -14.70 -20.59 -16.83
CA GLY A 203 -16.09 -20.45 -17.26
C GLY A 203 -16.66 -19.05 -17.05
N ILE A 204 -15.82 -18.03 -16.98
CA ILE A 204 -16.22 -16.65 -16.74
C ILE A 204 -16.93 -16.08 -17.97
N MET A 205 -18.16 -15.57 -17.80
CA MET A 205 -18.98 -14.97 -18.85
C MET A 205 -18.62 -13.50 -19.05
N ALA A 206 -17.86 -13.19 -20.10
CA ALA A 206 -17.36 -11.84 -20.37
C ALA A 206 -17.18 -11.55 -21.87
N ASP A 207 -16.97 -10.28 -22.21
CA ASP A 207 -16.60 -9.88 -23.57
C ASP A 207 -15.12 -10.16 -23.87
N TRP A 208 -14.79 -11.40 -24.19
CA TRP A 208 -13.41 -11.82 -24.49
C TRP A 208 -12.87 -11.29 -25.82
N ASN A 209 -13.74 -10.76 -26.68
CA ASN A 209 -13.38 -10.25 -28.01
C ASN A 209 -13.07 -8.74 -27.97
N ASN A 210 -13.67 -7.99 -27.04
CA ASN A 210 -13.48 -6.54 -26.90
C ASN A 210 -12.81 -6.15 -25.59
N CYS A 211 -11.85 -6.94 -25.12
CA CYS A 211 -11.04 -6.61 -23.95
C CYS A 211 -10.35 -5.25 -24.09
N TYR A 212 -10.14 -4.55 -22.98
CA TYR A 212 -9.41 -3.27 -22.99
C TYR A 212 -7.98 -3.43 -22.45
N TYR A 213 -7.02 -2.76 -23.07
CA TYR A 213 -5.62 -2.77 -22.64
C TYR A 213 -5.12 -1.36 -22.41
N THR A 214 -4.40 -1.15 -21.31
CA THR A 214 -3.87 0.18 -20.97
C THR A 214 -2.82 0.69 -21.95
N PHE A 215 -2.16 -0.20 -22.72
CA PHE A 215 -1.21 0.18 -23.79
C PHE A 215 -1.87 0.54 -25.12
N ASP A 216 -3.20 0.49 -25.21
CA ASP A 216 -3.92 0.81 -26.43
C ASP A 216 -3.92 2.33 -26.62
N GLY A 217 -3.58 2.79 -27.82
CA GLY A 217 -3.48 4.23 -28.09
C GLY A 217 -4.80 5.00 -27.83
N ARG A 218 -5.96 4.35 -27.96
CA ARG A 218 -7.26 4.94 -27.59
C ARG A 218 -7.39 5.14 -26.07
N TYR A 219 -6.90 4.19 -25.29
CA TYR A 219 -6.89 4.26 -23.83
C TYR A 219 -5.94 5.36 -23.35
N GLU A 220 -4.70 5.36 -23.86
CA GLU A 220 -3.67 6.37 -23.57
C GLU A 220 -4.15 7.79 -23.94
N ALA A 221 -4.76 7.96 -25.12
CA ALA A 221 -5.33 9.24 -25.52
C ALA A 221 -6.45 9.71 -24.57
N LYS A 222 -7.28 8.80 -24.04
CA LYS A 222 -8.31 9.14 -23.06
C LYS A 222 -7.70 9.51 -21.71
N GLN A 223 -6.68 8.79 -21.27
CA GLN A 223 -5.91 9.10 -20.06
C GLN A 223 -5.28 10.49 -20.14
N LEU A 224 -4.64 10.83 -21.26
CA LEU A 224 -4.05 12.15 -21.50
C LEU A 224 -5.10 13.26 -21.50
N ARG A 225 -6.28 13.02 -22.08
CA ARG A 225 -7.39 13.99 -22.04
C ARG A 225 -7.87 14.24 -20.61
N ILE A 226 -7.98 13.20 -19.78
CA ILE A 226 -8.36 13.35 -18.36
C ILE A 226 -7.27 14.12 -17.61
N PHE A 227 -6.00 13.79 -17.83
CA PHE A 227 -4.88 14.51 -17.24
C PHE A 227 -4.92 16.01 -17.61
N TYR A 228 -5.13 16.33 -18.89
CA TYR A 228 -5.27 17.71 -19.35
C TYR A 228 -6.46 18.42 -18.72
N GLN A 229 -7.61 17.76 -18.58
CA GLN A 229 -8.77 18.32 -17.88
C GLN A 229 -8.49 18.59 -16.39
N MET A 230 -7.69 17.75 -15.74
CA MET A 230 -7.25 17.99 -14.36
C MET A 230 -6.27 19.15 -14.28
N TYR A 231 -5.37 19.26 -15.25
CA TYR A 231 -4.42 20.37 -15.37
C TYR A 231 -5.14 21.71 -15.61
N ASP A 232 -6.08 21.76 -16.54
CA ASP A 232 -6.90 22.93 -16.85
C ASP A 232 -7.71 23.43 -15.64
N LYS A 233 -8.11 22.50 -14.75
CA LYS A 233 -8.77 22.80 -13.48
C LYS A 233 -7.82 23.19 -12.33
N GLY A 234 -6.52 23.32 -12.59
CA GLY A 234 -5.52 23.64 -11.56
C GLY A 234 -5.25 22.51 -10.56
N LEU A 235 -5.73 21.29 -10.82
CA LEU A 235 -5.50 20.15 -9.92
C LEU A 235 -4.10 19.55 -10.08
N ILE A 236 -3.45 19.76 -11.22
CA ILE A 236 -2.10 19.28 -11.48
C ILE A 236 -1.11 20.41 -11.23
N TYR A 237 -0.17 20.19 -10.32
CA TYR A 237 0.87 21.17 -10.02
C TYR A 237 2.22 20.49 -9.84
N ARG A 238 3.30 21.24 -10.09
CA ARG A 238 4.66 20.79 -9.85
C ARG A 238 5.17 21.45 -8.58
N SER A 239 5.75 20.66 -7.68
CA SER A 239 6.31 21.17 -6.43
C SER A 239 7.61 20.46 -6.10
N TYR A 240 8.50 21.17 -5.42
CA TYR A 240 9.66 20.58 -4.79
C TYR A 240 9.28 20.19 -3.37
N LYS A 241 9.05 18.89 -3.13
CA LYS A 241 8.59 18.36 -1.84
C LYS A 241 9.34 17.08 -1.51
N PRO A 242 9.50 16.76 -0.21
CA PRO A 242 9.98 15.46 0.21
C PRO A 242 9.05 14.36 -0.28
N VAL A 243 9.64 13.35 -0.92
CA VAL A 243 8.94 12.15 -1.38
C VAL A 243 9.71 10.93 -0.91
N PHE A 244 9.02 9.81 -0.73
CA PHE A 244 9.70 8.52 -0.61
C PHE A 244 10.43 8.25 -1.91
N TRP A 245 11.72 7.99 -1.81
CA TRP A 245 12.61 7.74 -2.93
C TRP A 245 13.31 6.41 -2.72
N SER A 246 13.30 5.57 -3.75
CA SER A 246 14.06 4.32 -3.76
C SER A 246 15.38 4.56 -4.50
N PRO A 247 16.53 4.63 -3.82
CA PRO A 247 17.83 4.73 -4.49
C PRO A 247 18.09 3.54 -5.42
N SER A 248 17.57 2.36 -5.05
CA SER A 248 17.70 1.14 -5.84
C SER A 248 16.93 1.16 -7.17
N SER A 249 15.77 1.81 -7.18
CA SER A 249 14.88 1.90 -8.35
C SER A 249 14.98 3.26 -9.06
N ARG A 250 15.75 4.20 -8.49
CA ARG A 250 15.92 5.60 -8.95
C ARG A 250 14.60 6.28 -9.27
N THR A 251 13.61 6.10 -8.39
CA THR A 251 12.28 6.68 -8.59
C THR A 251 11.60 7.03 -7.28
N ALA A 252 10.67 7.97 -7.36
CA ALA A 252 9.77 8.29 -6.27
C ALA A 252 8.70 7.18 -6.13
N LEU A 253 8.33 6.88 -4.89
CA LEU A 253 7.31 5.88 -4.57
C LEU A 253 6.13 6.56 -3.87
N ALA A 254 4.92 6.14 -4.21
CA ALA A 254 3.74 6.47 -3.42
C ALA A 254 3.71 5.63 -2.13
N GLU A 255 2.97 6.08 -1.11
CA GLU A 255 2.81 5.34 0.14
C GLU A 255 2.23 3.91 -0.08
N ALA A 256 1.35 3.75 -1.06
CA ALA A 256 0.79 2.45 -1.46
C ALA A 256 1.83 1.51 -2.11
N GLU A 257 3.00 2.01 -2.48
CA GLU A 257 4.14 1.26 -3.03
C GLU A 257 5.22 0.98 -1.97
N LEU A 258 4.94 1.24 -0.69
CA LEU A 258 5.86 0.92 0.40
C LEU A 258 5.44 -0.37 1.10
N GLU A 259 6.45 -1.13 1.53
CA GLU A 259 6.28 -2.22 2.47
C GLU A 259 7.08 -1.90 3.73
N TYR A 260 6.50 -2.11 4.90
CA TYR A 260 7.15 -1.79 6.16
C TYR A 260 7.82 -3.02 6.74
N ASN A 261 9.15 -3.00 6.84
CA ASN A 261 9.91 -4.06 7.50
C ASN A 261 9.97 -3.79 9.01
N PRO A 262 9.33 -4.62 9.87
CA PRO A 262 9.33 -4.42 11.32
C PRO A 262 10.69 -4.69 11.99
N GLU A 263 11.61 -5.40 11.32
CA GLU A 263 12.91 -5.83 11.84
C GLU A 263 14.07 -4.96 11.32
N HIS A 264 13.78 -3.78 10.75
CA HIS A 264 14.83 -2.90 10.27
C HIS A 264 15.66 -2.35 11.43
N ILE A 265 16.98 -2.44 11.31
CA ILE A 265 17.94 -1.95 12.30
C ILE A 265 18.48 -0.60 11.86
N SER A 266 18.14 0.45 12.59
CA SER A 266 18.72 1.79 12.42
C SER A 266 19.74 2.08 13.52
N ARG A 267 20.74 2.92 13.22
CA ARG A 267 21.65 3.48 14.22
C ARG A 267 21.03 4.77 14.75
N SER A 268 20.49 4.74 15.96
CA SER A 268 19.98 5.96 16.60
C SER A 268 21.04 6.65 17.44
N VAL A 269 20.99 7.98 17.44
CA VAL A 269 21.98 8.83 18.10
C VAL A 269 21.31 9.86 18.99
N TYR A 270 21.96 10.16 20.11
CA TYR A 270 21.66 11.29 20.97
C TYR A 270 22.74 12.35 20.76
N VAL A 271 22.32 13.53 20.31
CA VAL A 271 23.21 14.59 19.82
C VAL A 271 22.96 15.88 20.59
N LYS A 272 24.05 16.53 20.99
CA LYS A 272 24.05 17.86 21.59
C LYS A 272 23.96 18.91 20.49
N PHE A 273 23.00 19.81 20.64
CA PHE A 273 22.90 21.06 19.89
C PHE A 273 23.24 22.19 20.88
N PRO A 274 24.48 22.72 20.86
CA PRO A 274 24.92 23.73 21.82
C PRO A 274 24.02 24.96 21.80
N LEU A 275 23.60 25.44 22.96
CA LEU A 275 22.79 26.66 23.07
C LEU A 275 23.61 27.85 22.58
N LEU A 276 23.06 28.62 21.63
CA LEU A 276 23.68 29.84 21.11
C LEU A 276 23.00 31.07 21.70
N LYS A 277 21.68 31.16 21.54
CA LYS A 277 20.87 32.25 22.06
C LYS A 277 19.76 31.69 22.95
N PRO A 278 19.78 31.93 24.27
CA PRO A 278 18.66 31.59 25.14
C PRO A 278 17.47 32.50 24.89
N SER A 279 16.26 31.98 25.08
CA SER A 279 15.07 32.79 25.26
C SER A 279 15.14 33.57 26.59
N PRO A 280 14.34 34.64 26.79
CA PRO A 280 14.39 35.43 28.02
C PRO A 280 14.17 34.59 29.29
N LYS A 281 13.23 33.65 29.25
CA LYS A 281 12.94 32.77 30.38
C LYS A 281 14.09 31.78 30.61
N LEU A 282 14.62 31.18 29.55
CA LEU A 282 15.74 30.24 29.67
C LEU A 282 17.00 30.95 30.20
N ALA A 283 17.27 32.17 29.75
CA ALA A 283 18.38 32.98 30.25
C ALA A 283 18.29 33.23 31.77
N SER A 284 17.07 33.42 32.31
CA SER A 284 16.87 33.59 33.76
C SER A 284 17.09 32.32 34.58
N LEU A 285 17.04 31.15 33.94
CA LEU A 285 17.23 29.83 34.58
C LEU A 285 18.67 29.33 34.50
N LEU A 286 19.50 30.01 33.70
CA LEU A 286 20.89 29.66 33.46
C LEU A 286 21.77 30.67 34.17
N ASP A 287 22.72 30.17 34.95
CA ASP A 287 23.72 30.97 35.66
C ASP A 287 24.90 31.38 34.76
N GLY A 288 24.94 30.88 33.52
CA GLY A 288 25.99 31.13 32.53
C GLY A 288 27.32 30.43 32.83
N SER A 289 27.38 29.58 33.86
CA SER A 289 28.62 28.98 34.36
C SER A 289 29.02 27.71 33.61
N SER A 290 28.04 27.00 33.06
CA SER A 290 28.20 25.67 32.47
C SER A 290 27.69 25.64 31.03
N PRO A 291 28.32 24.87 30.13
CA PRO A 291 27.84 24.73 28.75
C PRO A 291 26.45 24.08 28.75
N VAL A 292 25.54 24.67 27.98
CA VAL A 292 24.15 24.22 27.83
C VAL A 292 23.94 23.68 26.43
N SER A 293 23.26 22.53 26.31
CA SER A 293 22.91 21.97 25.00
C SER A 293 21.49 21.41 24.99
N PHE A 294 20.80 21.56 23.86
CA PHE A 294 19.59 20.82 23.58
C PHE A 294 19.95 19.38 23.22
N LEU A 295 19.26 18.42 23.83
CA LEU A 295 19.43 17.01 23.48
C LEU A 295 18.42 16.62 22.43
N VAL A 296 18.91 16.17 21.29
CA VAL A 296 18.10 15.71 20.19
C VAL A 296 18.39 14.25 19.89
N TRP A 297 17.34 13.50 19.56
CA TRP A 297 17.44 12.11 19.16
C TRP A 297 17.00 11.92 17.72
N THR A 298 17.70 11.06 16.98
CA THR A 298 17.28 10.66 15.63
C THR A 298 17.73 9.24 15.30
N THR A 299 16.94 8.55 14.49
CA THR A 299 17.27 7.24 13.88
C THR A 299 17.95 7.38 12.52
N GLN A 300 18.10 8.61 12.01
CA GLN A 300 18.67 8.89 10.69
C GLN A 300 19.81 9.92 10.83
N PRO A 301 20.97 9.54 11.38
CA PRO A 301 22.08 10.47 11.60
C PRO A 301 22.51 11.21 10.33
N TRP A 302 22.45 10.57 9.16
CA TRP A 302 22.77 11.16 7.86
C TRP A 302 21.95 12.41 7.50
N THR A 303 20.82 12.66 8.17
CA THR A 303 19.99 13.86 7.96
C THR A 303 20.49 15.09 8.73
N ILE A 304 21.35 14.91 9.75
CA ILE A 304 21.85 16.00 10.61
C ILE A 304 22.56 17.11 9.81
N PRO A 305 23.42 16.83 8.81
CA PRO A 305 24.06 17.89 8.01
C PRO A 305 23.06 18.83 7.31
N ALA A 306 21.84 18.38 7.05
CA ALA A 306 20.78 19.16 6.42
C ALA A 306 19.88 19.91 7.44
N ASN A 307 20.22 19.88 8.73
CA ASN A 307 19.41 20.51 9.77
C ASN A 307 19.28 22.03 9.55
N GLN A 308 18.05 22.54 9.73
CA GLN A 308 17.72 23.97 9.65
C GLN A 308 17.11 24.53 10.92
N ALA A 309 16.63 23.68 11.84
CA ALA A 309 15.94 24.10 13.06
C ALA A 309 15.89 22.95 14.07
N VAL A 310 15.53 23.25 15.31
CA VAL A 310 15.11 22.25 16.31
C VAL A 310 13.68 22.57 16.72
N CYS A 311 12.77 21.63 16.47
CA CYS A 311 11.36 21.78 16.79
C CYS A 311 11.03 21.33 18.21
N TYR A 312 10.08 22.03 18.83
CA TYR A 312 9.53 21.74 20.15
C TYR A 312 8.00 21.85 20.15
N MET A 313 7.33 21.26 21.15
CA MET A 313 5.88 21.34 21.33
C MET A 313 5.52 22.41 22.36
N PRO A 314 4.84 23.51 22.00
CA PRO A 314 4.56 24.63 22.91
C PRO A 314 3.84 24.24 24.20
N GLU A 315 2.83 23.35 24.11
CA GLU A 315 2.04 22.93 25.28
C GLU A 315 2.74 21.88 26.16
N SER A 316 3.90 21.38 25.76
CA SER A 316 4.66 20.40 26.57
C SER A 316 5.57 21.06 27.60
N LYS A 317 5.98 20.29 28.61
CA LYS A 317 6.96 20.74 29.62
C LYS A 317 8.37 20.27 29.28
N TYR A 318 9.33 21.14 29.55
CA TYR A 318 10.76 20.91 29.34
C TYR A 318 11.52 21.10 30.65
N ALA A 319 12.72 20.52 30.73
CA ALA A 319 13.56 20.57 31.91
C ALA A 319 14.98 20.99 31.53
N VAL A 320 15.60 21.82 32.39
CA VAL A 320 17.05 21.99 32.44
C VAL A 320 17.57 20.96 33.43
N VAL A 321 18.46 20.08 32.99
CA VAL A 321 19.05 19.05 33.83
C VAL A 321 20.56 19.14 33.85
N LYS A 322 21.16 18.84 35.00
CA LYS A 322 22.61 18.69 35.15
C LYS A 322 22.99 17.23 35.03
N CYS A 323 23.95 16.94 34.17
CA CYS A 323 24.48 15.60 34.00
C CYS A 323 25.53 15.29 35.06
N SER A 324 25.29 14.31 35.93
CA SER A 324 26.21 13.98 37.03
C SER A 324 27.59 13.53 36.57
N SER A 325 27.70 12.91 35.38
CA SER A 325 28.97 12.38 34.85
C SER A 325 29.86 13.43 34.18
N SER A 326 29.28 14.52 33.66
CA SER A 326 30.02 15.55 32.89
C SER A 326 29.96 16.94 33.53
N GLY A 327 28.93 17.22 34.34
CA GLY A 327 28.62 18.56 34.84
C GLY A 327 27.84 19.43 33.85
N ASP A 328 27.76 19.02 32.57
CA ASP A 328 27.06 19.75 31.50
C ASP A 328 25.56 19.89 31.78
N LEU A 329 24.98 20.98 31.25
CA LEU A 329 23.56 21.26 31.31
C LEU A 329 22.86 20.86 30.01
N TYR A 330 21.74 20.15 30.16
CA TYR A 330 20.96 19.63 29.05
C TYR A 330 19.51 20.08 29.11
N ILE A 331 18.95 20.36 27.93
CA ILE A 331 17.53 20.68 27.76
C ILE A 331 16.86 19.56 26.99
N LEU A 332 15.78 19.02 27.55
CA LEU A 332 14.95 17.97 26.96
C LEU A 332 13.53 18.02 27.57
N GLY A 333 12.60 17.25 26.99
CA GLY A 333 11.25 17.12 27.52
C GLY A 333 11.28 16.58 28.96
N ALA A 334 10.50 17.19 29.86
CA ALA A 334 10.52 16.86 31.28
C ALA A 334 10.17 15.38 31.53
N ASP A 335 9.21 14.84 30.78
CA ASP A 335 8.79 13.43 30.87
C ASP A 335 9.84 12.45 30.30
N LYS A 336 10.89 12.95 29.64
CA LYS A 336 11.97 12.16 29.04
C LYS A 336 13.22 12.06 29.89
N VAL A 337 13.34 12.86 30.96
CA VAL A 337 14.55 12.92 31.81
C VAL A 337 14.97 11.52 32.29
N THR A 338 14.07 10.77 32.92
CA THR A 338 14.38 9.43 33.45
C THR A 338 14.76 8.43 32.36
N SER A 339 14.00 8.41 31.25
CA SER A 339 14.24 7.48 30.14
C SER A 339 15.58 7.76 29.47
N VAL A 340 15.88 9.03 29.18
CA VAL A 340 17.12 9.43 28.51
C VAL A 340 18.32 9.23 29.44
N ALA A 341 18.21 9.57 30.73
CA ALA A 341 19.25 9.29 31.72
C ALA A 341 19.63 7.80 31.76
N SER A 342 18.61 6.92 31.79
CA SER A 342 18.81 5.47 31.75
C SER A 342 19.51 5.00 30.48
N THR A 343 19.08 5.48 29.29
CA THR A 343 19.74 5.13 28.02
C THR A 343 21.19 5.60 27.94
N LEU A 344 21.48 6.79 28.48
CA LEU A 344 22.82 7.35 28.52
C LEU A 344 23.69 6.74 29.64
N GLY A 345 23.12 5.94 30.54
CA GLY A 345 23.84 5.35 31.67
C GLY A 345 24.32 6.40 32.67
N THR A 346 23.58 7.50 32.83
CA THR A 346 23.90 8.62 33.74
C THR A 346 22.71 8.96 34.63
N THR A 347 22.90 9.91 35.55
CA THR A 347 21.81 10.51 36.32
C THR A 347 21.69 11.98 35.98
N PHE A 348 20.46 12.46 35.95
CA PHE A 348 20.11 13.84 35.67
C PHE A 348 19.49 14.47 36.92
N GLU A 349 20.13 15.51 37.42
CA GLU A 349 19.56 16.38 38.45
C GLU A 349 18.71 17.45 37.77
N VAL A 350 17.43 17.53 38.07
CA VAL A 350 16.53 18.55 37.49
C VAL A 350 16.75 19.87 38.21
N ILE A 351 17.32 20.85 37.50
CA ILE A 351 17.53 22.21 38.03
C ILE A 351 16.22 22.99 37.99
N SER A 352 15.53 22.94 36.85
CA SER A 352 14.29 23.68 36.64
C SER A 352 13.43 23.04 35.57
N THR A 353 12.14 23.37 35.59
CA THR A 353 11.17 22.99 34.56
C THR A 353 10.43 24.23 34.06
N PHE A 354 10.06 24.22 32.79
CA PHE A 354 9.42 25.35 32.12
C PHE A 354 8.50 24.85 30.98
N SER A 355 7.70 25.75 30.41
CA SER A 355 6.77 25.41 29.33
C SER A 355 7.44 25.53 27.96
N GLY A 356 7.02 24.76 26.96
CA GLY A 356 7.56 24.85 25.61
C GLY A 356 7.45 26.24 25.00
N VAL A 357 6.40 27.01 25.33
CA VAL A 357 6.28 28.43 24.90
C VAL A 357 7.49 29.28 25.32
N ASP A 358 8.14 28.92 26.43
CA ASP A 358 9.31 29.63 26.93
C ASP A 358 10.57 29.38 26.09
N LEU A 359 10.55 28.49 25.09
CA LEU A 359 11.66 28.27 24.13
C LEU A 359 11.64 29.25 22.94
N GLU A 360 10.58 30.05 22.81
CA GLU A 360 10.42 30.96 21.69
C GLU A 360 11.60 31.95 21.56
N ASN A 361 11.97 32.27 20.32
CA ASN A 361 13.10 33.16 19.98
C ASN A 361 14.50 32.67 20.42
N GLY A 362 14.60 31.43 20.92
CA GLY A 362 15.87 30.77 21.19
C GLY A 362 16.49 30.15 19.93
N SER A 363 17.79 29.87 20.01
CA SER A 363 18.51 29.17 18.95
C SER A 363 19.72 28.39 19.48
N CYS A 364 20.17 27.44 18.67
CA CYS A 364 21.30 26.58 18.96
C CYS A 364 22.28 26.57 17.79
N ALA A 365 23.55 26.29 18.06
CA ALA A 365 24.54 26.04 17.03
C ALA A 365 24.28 24.67 16.39
N HIS A 366 24.47 24.61 15.08
CA HIS A 366 24.41 23.35 14.35
C HIS A 366 25.55 22.42 14.83
N PRO A 367 25.28 21.13 15.09
CA PRO A 367 26.21 20.24 15.80
C PRO A 367 27.47 19.87 14.99
N LEU A 368 27.49 20.20 13.70
CA LEU A 368 28.60 19.93 12.77
C LEU A 368 29.18 21.19 12.11
N ILE A 369 28.43 22.30 12.08
CA ILE A 369 28.77 23.48 11.30
C ILE A 369 28.65 24.68 12.24
N SER A 370 29.74 25.05 12.91
CA SER A 370 29.72 26.02 14.00
C SER A 370 29.17 27.40 13.62
N GLU A 371 29.29 27.80 12.34
CA GLU A 371 28.79 29.08 11.82
C GLU A 371 27.28 29.07 11.54
N ARG A 372 26.64 27.89 11.54
CA ARG A 372 25.23 27.75 11.24
C ARG A 372 24.40 27.76 12.52
N GLU A 373 23.46 28.70 12.59
CA GLU A 373 22.45 28.77 13.63
C GLU A 373 21.20 27.96 13.24
N SER A 374 20.70 27.18 14.18
CA SER A 374 19.44 26.44 14.10
C SER A 374 18.42 27.06 15.06
N PRO A 375 17.43 27.83 14.57
CA PRO A 375 16.38 28.39 15.42
C PRO A 375 15.54 27.30 16.08
N LEU A 376 15.00 27.63 17.25
CA LEU A 376 13.98 26.81 17.91
C LEU A 376 12.62 27.19 17.38
N LEU A 377 11.86 26.21 16.89
CA LEU A 377 10.55 26.46 16.27
C LEU A 377 9.43 25.63 16.91
N PRO A 378 8.23 26.21 17.12
CA PRO A 378 7.09 25.45 17.59
C PRO A 378 6.56 24.53 16.48
N ALA A 379 6.30 23.26 16.79
CA ALA A 379 5.73 22.33 15.83
C ALA A 379 4.86 21.23 16.45
N ASN A 380 3.65 21.06 15.90
CA ASN A 380 2.63 20.15 16.43
C ASN A 380 2.93 18.65 16.20
N HIS A 381 3.90 18.33 15.34
CA HIS A 381 4.29 16.95 15.07
C HIS A 381 5.26 16.39 16.13
N VAL A 382 5.82 17.25 16.99
CA VAL A 382 6.70 16.83 18.08
C VAL A 382 5.88 16.12 19.14
N THR A 383 6.25 14.88 19.47
CA THR A 383 5.55 14.11 20.50
C THR A 383 6.49 13.72 21.64
N MET A 384 5.94 13.59 22.84
CA MET A 384 6.65 13.06 24.01
C MET A 384 6.60 11.53 24.07
N THR A 385 6.43 10.84 22.94
CA THR A 385 6.37 9.36 22.92
C THR A 385 7.76 8.74 22.78
N LYS A 386 8.61 9.27 21.91
CA LYS A 386 9.96 8.75 21.60
C LYS A 386 11.00 9.86 21.61
N GLY A 387 12.28 9.46 21.73
CA GLY A 387 13.40 10.39 21.75
C GLY A 387 13.40 11.31 22.97
N THR A 388 13.82 12.56 22.76
CA THR A 388 14.09 13.54 23.83
C THR A 388 13.00 14.60 23.98
N GLY A 389 11.97 14.62 23.11
CA GLY A 389 10.98 15.70 23.07
C GLY A 389 11.43 16.96 22.31
N LEU A 390 12.60 16.90 21.69
CA LEU A 390 13.14 17.90 20.75
C LEU A 390 13.52 17.18 19.46
N VAL A 391 13.11 17.74 18.32
CA VAL A 391 13.26 17.09 17.02
C VAL A 391 14.11 17.98 16.11
N HIS A 392 15.23 17.46 15.63
CA HIS A 392 16.01 18.17 14.63
C HIS A 392 15.23 18.16 13.31
N THR A 393 15.21 19.28 12.60
CA THR A 393 14.40 19.48 11.41
C THR A 393 15.28 19.58 10.18
N ALA A 394 15.14 18.62 9.26
CA ALA A 394 15.83 18.55 7.98
C ALA A 394 14.78 18.58 6.85
N PRO A 395 14.36 19.77 6.37
CA PRO A 395 13.17 19.95 5.52
C PRO A 395 13.17 19.15 4.22
N ALA A 396 14.34 18.85 3.66
CA ALA A 396 14.44 18.03 2.46
C ALA A 396 14.16 16.54 2.71
N HIS A 397 14.14 16.09 3.97
CA HIS A 397 14.14 14.68 4.36
C HIS A 397 12.98 14.29 5.28
N GLY A 398 12.03 15.19 5.54
CA GLY A 398 10.83 14.93 6.32
C GLY A 398 9.63 15.74 5.82
N MET A 399 8.45 15.11 5.71
CA MET A 399 7.24 15.80 5.25
C MET A 399 6.72 16.82 6.29
N GLU A 400 6.83 16.47 7.56
CA GLU A 400 6.49 17.34 8.69
C GLU A 400 7.51 18.49 8.79
N ASP A 401 8.80 18.19 8.66
CA ASP A 401 9.89 19.16 8.60
C ASP A 401 9.71 20.17 7.47
N TYR A 402 9.32 19.71 6.28
CA TYR A 402 9.01 20.58 5.15
C TYR A 402 7.83 21.51 5.44
N SER A 403 6.83 21.03 6.18
CA SER A 403 5.67 21.85 6.53
C SER A 403 6.06 22.99 7.48
N VAL A 404 6.95 22.72 8.44
CA VAL A 404 7.53 23.76 9.32
C VAL A 404 8.40 24.73 8.50
N ALA A 405 9.24 24.20 7.61
CA ALA A 405 10.09 25.02 6.75
C ALA A 405 9.29 25.98 5.86
N ALA A 406 8.17 25.52 5.30
CA ALA A 406 7.28 26.35 4.49
C ALA A 406 6.61 27.48 5.31
N GLN A 407 6.34 27.26 6.60
CA GLN A 407 5.76 28.28 7.48
C GLN A 407 6.78 29.32 7.93
N HIS A 408 8.04 28.91 8.10
CA HIS A 408 9.12 29.74 8.65
C HIS A 408 10.19 30.14 7.61
N ASN A 409 9.94 29.92 6.33
CA ASN A 409 10.86 30.21 5.21
C ASN A 409 12.27 29.61 5.38
N LEU A 410 12.37 28.37 5.86
CA LEU A 410 13.65 27.68 5.97
C LEU A 410 14.10 27.11 4.62
N SER A 411 15.42 26.95 4.43
CA SER A 411 15.95 26.29 3.24
C SER A 411 15.50 24.83 3.14
N THR A 412 15.18 24.39 1.93
CA THR A 412 14.83 22.99 1.63
C THR A 412 15.89 22.31 0.75
N ASP A 413 17.14 22.79 0.79
CA ASP A 413 18.22 22.24 -0.01
C ASP A 413 18.43 20.75 0.28
N CYS A 414 18.49 19.94 -0.77
CA CYS A 414 18.68 18.50 -0.64
C CYS A 414 20.13 18.16 -0.90
N LEU A 415 20.80 17.64 0.12
CA LEU A 415 22.21 17.24 0.04
C LEU A 415 22.40 15.86 -0.61
N VAL A 416 21.34 15.21 -1.07
CA VAL A 416 21.32 13.81 -1.51
C VAL A 416 20.82 13.66 -2.94
N ASN A 417 21.62 13.01 -3.77
CA ASN A 417 21.32 12.78 -5.18
C ASN A 417 20.35 11.59 -5.40
N GLU A 418 20.08 11.26 -6.66
CA GLU A 418 19.18 10.18 -7.07
C GLU A 418 19.66 8.77 -6.70
N ASP A 419 20.97 8.60 -6.49
CA ASP A 419 21.59 7.35 -6.09
C ASP A 419 21.58 7.14 -4.57
N GLY A 420 21.00 8.07 -3.81
CA GLY A 420 21.04 8.02 -2.35
C GLY A 420 22.44 8.30 -1.80
N VAL A 421 23.21 9.13 -2.51
CA VAL A 421 24.58 9.51 -2.19
C VAL A 421 24.64 11.01 -1.91
N PHE A 422 25.47 11.43 -0.97
CA PHE A 422 25.69 12.84 -0.70
C PHE A 422 26.32 13.56 -1.89
N THR A 423 25.77 14.74 -2.21
CA THR A 423 26.27 15.68 -3.22
C THR A 423 27.48 16.46 -2.70
N ASP A 424 28.18 17.15 -3.60
CA ASP A 424 29.32 18.01 -3.25
C ASP A 424 28.94 19.12 -2.25
N ALA A 425 27.68 19.55 -2.25
CA ALA A 425 27.15 20.54 -1.31
C ALA A 425 27.16 20.04 0.16
N ALA A 426 27.27 18.73 0.40
CA ALA A 426 27.41 18.17 1.74
C ALA A 426 28.83 18.35 2.32
N GLY A 427 29.79 18.81 1.52
CA GLY A 427 31.18 19.00 1.90
C GLY A 427 32.08 17.79 1.63
N PRO A 428 33.41 17.98 1.68
CA PRO A 428 34.40 16.98 1.25
C PRO A 428 34.38 15.70 2.09
N GLU A 429 33.95 15.80 3.35
CA GLU A 429 33.88 14.67 4.28
C GLU A 429 32.71 13.73 3.97
N LEU A 430 31.67 14.21 3.27
CA LEU A 430 30.44 13.47 3.00
C LEU A 430 30.21 13.15 1.53
N GLN A 431 30.70 14.00 0.62
CA GLN A 431 30.49 13.84 -0.83
C GLN A 431 30.80 12.41 -1.30
N ASN A 432 29.98 11.89 -2.21
CA ASN A 432 30.11 10.56 -2.80
C ASN A 432 29.94 9.37 -1.83
N LYS A 433 29.48 9.58 -0.59
CA LYS A 433 29.15 8.51 0.36
C LYS A 433 27.65 8.20 0.37
N ALA A 434 27.28 6.91 0.36
CA ALA A 434 25.88 6.51 0.39
C ALA A 434 25.26 6.77 1.78
N VAL A 435 24.13 7.48 1.82
CA VAL A 435 23.59 8.04 3.07
C VAL A 435 23.20 6.97 4.08
N LEU A 436 22.68 5.83 3.62
CA LEU A 436 22.27 4.71 4.47
C LEU A 436 23.42 3.79 4.90
N LYS A 437 24.65 4.07 4.46
CA LYS A 437 25.85 3.28 4.76
C LYS A 437 26.99 4.20 5.20
N GLU A 438 28.00 4.38 4.34
CA GLU A 438 29.24 5.09 4.64
C GLU A 438 28.99 6.56 5.02
N GLY A 439 27.90 7.15 4.52
CA GLY A 439 27.48 8.50 4.87
C GLY A 439 26.98 8.61 6.31
N THR A 440 26.23 7.63 6.80
CA THR A 440 25.82 7.58 8.22
C THR A 440 27.05 7.40 9.12
N ASP A 441 27.98 6.53 8.73
CA ASP A 441 29.22 6.30 9.48
C ASP A 441 30.05 7.59 9.58
N ALA A 442 30.22 8.31 8.47
CA ALA A 442 30.94 9.56 8.43
C ALA A 442 30.31 10.64 9.31
N VAL A 443 28.97 10.81 9.26
CA VAL A 443 28.29 11.79 10.11
C VAL A 443 28.46 11.49 11.60
N ILE A 444 28.35 10.22 11.99
CA ILE A 444 28.57 9.81 13.39
C ILE A 444 30.01 10.13 13.83
N MET A 445 31.01 9.86 13.00
CA MET A 445 32.40 10.21 13.29
C MET A 445 32.60 11.72 13.41
N MET A 446 31.98 12.52 12.55
CA MET A 446 32.05 13.99 12.62
C MET A 446 31.44 14.49 13.95
N LEU A 447 30.30 13.94 14.38
CA LEU A 447 29.67 14.28 15.66
C LEU A 447 30.54 13.90 16.86
N GLN A 448 31.26 12.78 16.78
CA GLN A 448 32.22 12.37 17.81
C GLN A 448 33.42 13.33 17.87
N ALA A 449 33.98 13.69 16.71
CA ALA A 449 35.10 14.63 16.61
C ALA A 449 34.72 16.01 17.16
N ALA A 450 33.50 16.48 16.88
CA ALA A 450 32.94 17.71 17.44
C ALA A 450 32.53 17.61 18.93
N LYS A 451 32.68 16.43 19.55
CA LYS A 451 32.23 16.13 20.92
C LYS A 451 30.74 16.40 21.17
N ASN A 452 29.93 16.32 20.13
CA ASN A 452 28.48 16.53 20.16
C ASN A 452 27.68 15.23 20.18
N LEU A 453 28.29 14.07 19.93
CA LEU A 453 27.64 12.77 20.12
C LEU A 453 27.69 12.34 21.60
N LEU A 454 26.53 12.04 22.20
CA LEU A 454 26.46 11.47 23.56
C LEU A 454 26.40 9.94 23.55
N LYS A 455 25.57 9.40 22.67
CA LYS A 455 25.33 7.95 22.60
C LYS A 455 24.90 7.57 21.20
N GLU A 456 25.34 6.39 20.81
CA GLU A 456 24.85 5.66 19.65
C GLU A 456 24.31 4.32 20.13
N GLU A 457 23.15 3.92 19.60
CA GLU A 457 22.55 2.62 19.86
C GLU A 457 21.92 2.03 18.59
N LYS A 458 21.77 0.71 18.55
CA LYS A 458 21.01 0.03 17.48
C LYS A 458 19.56 -0.05 17.91
N LEU A 459 18.65 0.39 17.04
CA LEU A 459 17.22 0.35 17.26
C LEU A 459 16.55 -0.52 16.19
N VAL A 460 15.79 -1.51 16.63
CA VAL A 460 14.92 -2.30 15.75
C VAL A 460 13.55 -1.64 15.69
N HIS A 461 13.08 -1.28 14.50
CA HIS A 461 11.79 -0.65 14.30
C HIS A 461 11.24 -0.85 12.89
N SER A 462 9.96 -0.50 12.72
CA SER A 462 9.30 -0.52 11.41
C SER A 462 9.82 0.58 10.51
N TYR A 463 10.36 0.20 9.34
CA TYR A 463 10.93 1.14 8.37
C TYR A 463 10.42 0.86 6.95
N PRO A 464 10.16 1.91 6.13
CA PRO A 464 9.65 1.74 4.78
C PRO A 464 10.70 1.21 3.81
N TYR A 465 10.30 0.22 3.02
CA TYR A 465 11.09 -0.44 1.98
C TYR A 465 10.35 -0.35 0.66
N ASP A 466 11.10 -0.32 -0.44
CA ASP A 466 10.55 -0.46 -1.78
C ASP A 466 9.95 -1.87 -1.90
N TRP A 467 8.65 -1.95 -2.14
CA TRP A 467 7.92 -3.22 -2.23
C TRP A 467 8.46 -4.14 -3.33
N ARG A 468 9.17 -3.60 -4.34
CA ARG A 468 9.73 -4.34 -5.47
C ARG A 468 11.13 -4.85 -5.16
N THR A 469 12.03 -3.98 -4.73
CA THR A 469 13.45 -4.33 -4.51
C THR A 469 13.74 -4.87 -3.12
N LYS A 470 12.80 -4.72 -2.18
CA LYS A 470 12.97 -5.05 -0.76
C LYS A 470 14.19 -4.37 -0.14
N LYS A 471 14.50 -3.15 -0.58
CA LYS A 471 15.56 -2.31 -0.02
C LYS A 471 14.97 -1.08 0.67
N PRO A 472 15.65 -0.51 1.68
CA PRO A 472 15.15 0.66 2.40
C PRO A 472 15.01 1.88 1.47
N VAL A 473 13.96 2.68 1.71
CA VAL A 473 13.78 3.96 1.02
C VAL A 473 14.36 5.11 1.86
N VAL A 474 14.61 6.24 1.21
CA VAL A 474 14.94 7.51 1.87
C VAL A 474 13.87 8.53 1.52
N ILE A 475 13.67 9.51 2.39
CA ILE A 475 12.88 10.68 2.04
C ILE A 475 13.87 11.73 1.50
N ARG A 476 13.60 12.25 0.31
CA ARG A 476 14.36 13.37 -0.26
C ARG A 476 13.45 14.31 -1.02
N ALA A 477 13.80 15.59 -1.03
CA ALA A 477 13.08 16.57 -1.82
C ALA A 477 13.37 16.36 -3.31
N SER A 478 12.31 16.31 -4.11
CA SER A 478 12.40 16.13 -5.56
C SER A 478 11.31 16.95 -6.25
N LYS A 479 11.57 17.43 -7.47
CA LYS A 479 10.59 18.17 -8.27
C LYS A 479 9.64 17.18 -8.92
N GLN A 480 8.49 16.95 -8.31
CA GLN A 480 7.49 15.99 -8.78
C GLN A 480 6.18 16.68 -9.19
N TRP A 481 5.40 15.98 -10.02
CA TRP A 481 4.03 16.37 -10.35
C TRP A 481 3.06 15.74 -9.36
N PHE A 482 2.14 16.54 -8.85
CA PHE A 482 1.16 16.12 -7.85
C PHE A 482 -0.26 16.42 -8.34
N VAL A 483 -1.21 15.62 -7.86
CA VAL A 483 -2.64 15.90 -7.96
C VAL A 483 -3.08 16.53 -6.64
N ASN A 484 -3.64 17.74 -6.66
CA ASN A 484 -4.25 18.35 -5.49
C ASN A 484 -5.57 17.62 -5.16
N ILE A 485 -5.50 16.75 -4.15
CA ILE A 485 -6.66 16.01 -3.67
C ILE A 485 -7.53 16.82 -2.68
N THR A 486 -7.00 17.93 -2.14
CA THR A 486 -7.67 18.71 -1.09
C THR A 486 -8.99 19.27 -1.60
N ASP A 487 -8.98 19.79 -2.82
CA ASP A 487 -10.13 20.46 -3.44
C ASP A 487 -11.26 19.46 -3.79
N ILE A 488 -10.92 18.20 -4.03
CA ILE A 488 -11.88 17.13 -4.36
C ILE A 488 -12.28 16.28 -3.15
N LYS A 489 -11.62 16.45 -2.00
CA LYS A 489 -11.80 15.60 -0.80
C LYS A 489 -13.23 15.64 -0.26
N THR A 490 -13.82 16.83 -0.17
CA THR A 490 -15.18 17.01 0.38
C THR A 490 -16.22 16.33 -0.51
N THR A 491 -16.17 16.60 -1.81
CA THR A 491 -17.08 15.98 -2.80
C THR A 491 -16.91 14.45 -2.83
N ALA A 492 -15.67 13.95 -2.79
CA ALA A 492 -15.42 12.51 -2.73
C ALA A 492 -16.04 11.86 -1.48
N LYS A 493 -15.90 12.49 -0.31
CA LYS A 493 -16.53 12.01 0.94
C LYS A 493 -18.05 11.97 0.84
N GLU A 494 -18.67 12.97 0.24
CA GLU A 494 -20.12 13.02 0.04
C GLU A 494 -20.61 11.90 -0.90
N LEU A 495 -19.91 11.67 -2.00
CA LEU A 495 -20.25 10.60 -2.95
C LEU A 495 -20.09 9.20 -2.33
N LEU A 496 -19.07 9.00 -1.49
CA LEU A 496 -18.89 7.75 -0.74
C LEU A 496 -20.04 7.48 0.23
N LYS A 497 -20.60 8.51 0.88
CA LYS A 497 -21.79 8.38 1.74
C LYS A 497 -23.03 7.98 0.92
N LYS A 498 -23.18 8.52 -0.29
CA LYS A 498 -24.32 8.20 -1.18
C LYS A 498 -24.28 6.77 -1.72
N LYS A 499 -23.09 6.17 -1.89
CA LYS A 499 -22.91 4.78 -2.38
C LYS A 499 -23.23 3.67 -1.37
N LYS A 500 -23.52 3.99 -0.09
CA LYS A 500 -23.85 3.00 0.96
C LYS A 500 -25.34 2.60 1.04
N LYS A 501 -26.16 3.04 0.09
CA LYS A 501 -27.53 2.53 -0.13
C LYS A 501 -27.57 1.83 -1.48
#